data_AF-A0A6H0XUB0-F1
#
_entry.id   AF-A0A6H0XUB0-F1
#
_cell.length_a   1.000
_cell.length_b   1.000
_cell.length_c   1.000
_cell.angle_alpha   90.00
_cell.angle_beta   90.00
_cell.angle_gamma   90.00
#
_symmetry.space_group_name_H-M   'P 1'
#
loop_
_entity.id
_entity.type
_entity.pdbx_description
1 polymer ?
#
loop_
_entity_poly.entity_id
_entity_poly.type
_entity_poly.pdbx_seq_one_letter_code
_entity_poly.pdbx_strand_id
1 'polypeptide(L)'
;MNVGLSNDEFISGVQQQFDELYRPGDNEGIQTVGDECVHIDAIREGVEEMKSMPFMFLQTPQFTVKSPQLVDSTKLPLLELDLRHGVISDVKLGLPQATTVELIRRELLDQPIHEVVDWAKLLQPQEWDDDHRNLGTQLIAWLQQAFPAFDSS
;
A
#
# COMPACT_ATOMS: atom_id res chain seq x y z
N MET A 1 -23.30 14.32 -6.80
CA MET A 1 -23.96 15.54 -6.28
C MET A 1 -24.52 15.17 -4.92
N ASN A 2 -23.87 15.62 -3.84
CA ASN A 2 -24.40 15.44 -2.49
C ASN A 2 -25.65 16.33 -2.34
N VAL A 3 -26.61 15.92 -1.52
CA VAL A 3 -28.04 16.34 -1.54
C VAL A 3 -28.29 17.81 -1.11
N GLY A 4 -27.32 18.72 -1.26
CA GLY A 4 -27.47 20.16 -1.01
C GLY A 4 -27.66 20.57 0.46
N LEU A 5 -27.63 19.62 1.40
CA LEU A 5 -27.69 19.88 2.83
C LEU A 5 -26.31 20.25 3.37
N SER A 6 -26.28 21.18 4.32
CA SER A 6 -25.08 21.42 5.12
C SER A 6 -24.79 20.22 6.01
N ASN A 7 -23.52 20.05 6.38
CA ASN A 7 -23.10 18.97 7.27
C ASN A 7 -23.80 19.08 8.65
N ASP A 8 -24.01 20.31 9.13
CA ASP A 8 -24.63 20.57 10.43
C ASP A 8 -26.13 20.21 10.44
N GLU A 9 -26.85 20.51 9.36
CA GLU A 9 -28.25 20.08 9.19
C GLU A 9 -28.37 18.56 9.14
N PHE A 10 -27.43 17.89 8.48
CA PHE A 10 -27.38 16.43 8.43
C PHE A 10 -27.12 15.83 9.83
N ILE A 11 -26.10 16.31 10.54
CA ILE A 11 -25.77 15.84 11.90
C ILE A 11 -26.97 16.03 12.84
N SER A 12 -27.59 17.21 12.82
CA SER A 12 -28.73 17.53 13.68
C SER A 12 -29.92 16.61 13.40
N GLY A 13 -30.22 16.35 12.12
CA GLY A 13 -31.30 15.44 11.73
C GLY A 13 -31.04 13.99 12.18
N VAL A 14 -29.80 13.51 12.07
CA VAL A 14 -29.44 12.16 12.52
C VAL A 14 -29.55 12.02 14.04
N GLN A 15 -29.06 13.01 14.80
CA GLN A 15 -29.14 13.01 16.26
C GLN A 15 -30.61 12.98 16.72
N GLN A 16 -31.46 13.83 16.16
CA GLN A 16 -32.88 13.86 16.48
C GLN A 16 -33.55 12.50 16.24
N GLN A 17 -33.34 11.91 15.07
CA GLN A 17 -33.94 10.61 14.73
C GLN A 17 -33.41 9.47 15.62
N PHE A 18 -32.12 9.52 16.00
CA PHE A 18 -31.56 8.54 16.92
C PHE A 18 -32.18 8.64 18.31
N ASP A 19 -32.35 9.86 18.85
CA ASP A 19 -32.95 10.09 20.16
C ASP A 19 -34.43 9.65 20.19
N GLU A 20 -35.20 9.98 19.15
CA GLU A 20 -36.59 9.56 19.00
C GLU A 20 -36.76 8.04 19.02
N LEU A 21 -35.81 7.30 18.43
CA LEU A 21 -35.88 5.84 18.29
C LEU A 21 -35.34 5.09 19.51
N TYR A 22 -34.26 5.57 20.13
CA TYR A 22 -33.49 4.78 21.10
C TYR A 22 -33.45 5.37 22.50
N ARG A 23 -33.82 6.64 22.68
CA ARG A 23 -33.77 7.35 23.97
C ARG A 23 -35.05 8.13 24.28
N PRO A 24 -36.26 7.54 24.14
CA PRO A 24 -37.47 8.27 24.43
C PRO A 24 -37.55 8.63 25.91
N GLY A 25 -37.35 9.92 26.22
CA GLY A 25 -37.46 10.47 27.58
C GLY A 25 -36.15 10.51 28.37
N ASP A 26 -35.00 10.19 27.75
CA ASP A 26 -33.68 10.41 28.35
C ASP A 26 -33.06 11.71 27.82
N ASN A 27 -32.38 12.45 28.69
CA ASN A 27 -31.89 13.81 28.45
C ASN A 27 -30.35 13.90 28.59
N GLU A 28 -29.65 12.76 28.48
CA GLU A 28 -28.19 12.78 28.35
C GLU A 28 -27.82 13.57 27.09
N GLY A 29 -27.27 14.76 27.29
CA GLY A 29 -26.94 15.69 26.22
C GLY A 29 -25.84 15.19 25.30
N ILE A 30 -25.78 15.77 24.11
CA ILE A 30 -24.70 15.54 23.14
C ILE A 30 -23.36 15.89 23.81
N GLN A 31 -22.46 14.91 23.83
CA GLN A 31 -21.08 15.15 24.24
C GLN A 31 -20.22 15.36 23.01
N THR A 32 -19.66 16.57 22.87
CA THR A 32 -18.60 16.83 21.89
C THR A 32 -17.31 16.21 22.42
N VAL A 33 -16.65 15.41 21.59
CA VAL A 33 -15.32 14.87 21.85
C VAL A 33 -14.34 15.47 20.84
N GLY A 34 -13.17 15.89 21.31
CA GLY A 34 -12.11 16.45 20.49
C GLY A 34 -10.76 15.79 20.74
N ASP A 35 -9.69 16.48 20.35
CA ASP A 35 -8.31 15.99 20.45
C ASP A 35 -7.88 15.68 21.89
N GLU A 36 -8.57 16.21 22.89
CA GLU A 36 -8.35 15.91 24.30
C GLU A 36 -8.55 14.42 24.63
N CYS A 37 -9.34 13.70 23.84
CA CYS A 37 -9.55 12.27 24.00
C CYS A 37 -8.29 11.44 23.68
N VAL A 38 -7.30 12.01 22.99
CA VAL A 38 -6.00 11.35 22.73
C VAL A 38 -5.21 11.14 24.03
N HIS A 39 -5.59 11.75 25.16
CA HIS A 39 -5.02 11.43 26.46
C HIS A 39 -5.55 10.12 27.07
N ILE A 40 -6.61 9.54 26.51
CA ILE A 40 -7.10 8.21 26.89
C ILE A 40 -6.23 7.18 26.19
N ASP A 41 -5.54 6.34 26.96
CA ASP A 41 -4.52 5.41 26.45
C ASP A 41 -5.01 4.55 25.27
N ALA A 42 -6.19 3.97 25.38
CA ALA A 42 -6.77 3.14 24.31
C ALA A 42 -7.05 3.95 23.01
N ILE A 43 -7.43 5.23 23.13
CA ILE A 43 -7.66 6.09 21.96
C ILE A 43 -6.33 6.48 21.33
N ARG A 44 -5.34 6.81 22.16
CA ARG A 44 -3.98 7.11 21.69
C ARG A 44 -3.38 5.95 20.92
N GLU A 45 -3.41 4.75 21.48
CA GLU A 45 -2.91 3.53 20.85
C GLU A 45 -3.59 3.29 19.49
N GLY A 46 -4.92 3.43 19.42
CA GLY A 46 -5.65 3.32 18.16
C GLY A 46 -5.28 4.42 17.15
N VAL A 47 -5.08 5.66 17.59
CA VAL A 47 -4.65 6.76 16.72
C VAL A 47 -3.22 6.55 16.20
N GLU A 48 -2.31 6.09 17.05
CA GLU A 48 -0.93 5.74 16.67
C GLU A 48 -0.91 4.57 15.69
N GLU A 49 -1.73 3.54 15.93
CA GLU A 49 -1.90 2.41 15.01
C GLU A 49 -2.42 2.87 13.65
N MET A 50 -3.49 3.67 13.63
CA MET A 50 -4.08 4.20 12.37
C MET A 50 -3.09 5.03 11.54
N LYS A 51 -2.11 5.67 12.20
CA LYS A 51 -1.05 6.46 11.56
C LYS A 51 0.19 5.62 11.19
N SER A 52 0.24 4.35 11.59
CA SER A 52 1.39 3.48 11.32
C SER A 52 1.42 3.05 9.84
N MET A 53 2.62 2.91 9.27
CA MET A 53 2.79 2.40 7.90
C MET A 53 2.16 1.00 7.72
N PRO A 54 2.28 0.06 8.68
CA PRO A 54 1.59 -1.22 8.60
C PRO A 54 0.07 -1.09 8.42
N PHE A 55 -0.57 -0.23 9.20
CA PHE A 55 -2.01 -0.02 9.11
C PHE A 55 -2.41 0.68 7.80
N MET A 56 -1.61 1.63 7.32
CA MET A 56 -1.91 2.34 6.07
C MET A 56 -1.75 1.46 4.82
N PHE A 57 -0.75 0.57 4.80
CA PHE A 57 -0.33 -0.10 3.55
C PHE A 57 -0.51 -1.62 3.54
N LEU A 58 -0.57 -2.29 4.69
CA LEU A 58 -0.63 -3.76 4.76
C LEU A 58 -2.05 -4.31 4.91
N GLN A 59 -3.06 -3.43 4.90
CA GLN A 59 -4.47 -3.81 4.82
C GLN A 59 -4.88 -4.22 3.39
N THR A 60 -3.98 -4.05 2.41
CA THR A 60 -4.27 -4.41 1.03
C THR A 60 -4.46 -5.93 0.92
N PRO A 61 -5.61 -6.42 0.40
CA PRO A 61 -5.82 -7.84 0.15
C PRO A 61 -4.81 -8.35 -0.89
N GLN A 62 -4.73 -9.67 -1.08
CA GLN A 62 -3.80 -10.24 -2.05
C GLN A 62 -4.10 -9.73 -3.47
N PHE A 63 -3.06 -9.28 -4.19
CA PHE A 63 -3.15 -8.88 -5.59
C PHE A 63 -1.88 -9.25 -6.36
N THR A 64 -2.01 -9.29 -7.68
CA THR A 64 -0.90 -9.64 -8.58
C THR A 64 -0.59 -8.46 -9.48
N VAL A 65 0.69 -8.08 -9.57
CA VAL A 65 1.17 -7.07 -10.52
C VAL A 65 1.97 -7.74 -11.61
N LYS A 66 1.67 -7.42 -12.87
CA LYS A 66 2.37 -7.96 -14.04
C LYS A 66 3.02 -6.84 -14.82
N SER A 67 4.27 -7.03 -15.24
CA SER A 67 4.89 -6.13 -16.20
C SER A 67 4.20 -6.26 -17.57
N PRO A 68 4.00 -5.15 -18.30
CA PRO A 68 3.45 -5.22 -19.65
C PRO A 68 4.43 -5.95 -20.56
N GLN A 69 3.98 -7.03 -21.22
CA GLN A 69 4.73 -7.64 -22.31
C GLN A 69 4.73 -6.66 -23.48
N LEU A 70 5.85 -6.00 -23.74
CA LEU A 70 5.99 -5.23 -24.97
C LEU A 70 6.15 -6.22 -26.12
N VAL A 71 5.20 -6.15 -27.06
CA VAL A 71 5.00 -7.06 -28.21
C VAL A 71 6.21 -7.12 -29.17
N ASP A 72 7.24 -6.31 -28.94
CA ASP A 72 8.51 -6.39 -29.67
C ASP A 72 9.63 -6.89 -28.73
N SER A 73 10.20 -8.02 -29.14
CA SER A 73 11.24 -8.89 -28.55
C SER A 73 12.52 -8.29 -27.95
N THR A 74 12.54 -7.03 -27.53
CA THR A 74 13.72 -6.33 -26.97
C THR A 74 13.48 -5.67 -25.61
N LYS A 75 12.32 -5.88 -24.98
CA LYS A 75 11.93 -5.18 -23.75
C LYS A 75 11.52 -6.16 -22.67
N LEU A 76 12.04 -5.94 -21.47
CA LEU A 76 11.79 -6.60 -20.17
C LEU A 76 11.01 -7.94 -20.19
N PRO A 77 11.57 -9.05 -19.65
CA PRO A 77 10.82 -10.30 -19.48
C PRO A 77 9.53 -10.06 -18.67
N LEU A 78 8.52 -10.90 -18.92
CA LEU A 78 7.31 -10.90 -18.11
C LEU A 78 7.68 -11.11 -16.64
N LEU A 79 7.42 -10.11 -15.81
CA LEU A 79 7.53 -10.18 -14.37
C LEU A 79 6.11 -10.25 -13.80
N GLU A 80 5.89 -11.17 -12.89
CA GLU A 80 4.67 -11.27 -12.11
C GLU A 80 5.06 -11.29 -10.62
N LEU A 81 4.52 -10.34 -9.87
CA LEU A 81 4.68 -10.21 -8.43
C LEU A 81 3.33 -10.50 -7.77
N ASP A 82 3.29 -11.51 -6.90
CA ASP A 82 2.13 -11.75 -6.04
C ASP A 82 2.37 -11.08 -4.70
N LEU A 83 1.51 -10.14 -4.32
CA LEU A 83 1.62 -9.39 -3.08
C LEU A 83 0.54 -9.82 -2.10
N ARG A 84 0.91 -10.02 -0.84
CA ARG A 84 0.00 -10.30 0.27
C ARG A 84 0.32 -9.35 1.42
N HIS A 85 -0.68 -8.60 1.88
CA HIS A 85 -0.48 -7.58 2.92
C HIS A 85 0.65 -6.61 2.57
N GLY A 86 0.73 -6.16 1.31
CA GLY A 86 1.78 -5.27 0.82
C GLY A 86 3.21 -5.85 0.79
N VAL A 87 3.38 -7.15 1.06
CA VAL A 87 4.66 -7.87 0.99
C VAL A 87 4.69 -8.76 -0.25
N ILE A 88 5.82 -8.79 -0.94
CA ILE A 88 6.04 -9.67 -2.10
C ILE A 88 6.13 -11.12 -1.61
N SER A 89 5.11 -11.92 -1.96
CA SER A 89 4.96 -13.32 -1.55
C SER A 89 5.40 -14.33 -2.61
N ASP A 90 5.37 -13.96 -3.90
CA ASP A 90 5.91 -14.77 -4.99
C ASP A 90 6.40 -13.89 -6.14
N VAL A 91 7.38 -14.40 -6.89
CA VAL A 91 8.01 -13.73 -8.03
C VAL A 91 8.15 -14.74 -9.17
N LYS A 92 7.56 -14.43 -10.32
CA LYS A 92 7.68 -15.22 -11.54
C LYS A 92 8.27 -14.36 -12.65
N LEU A 93 9.29 -14.90 -13.32
CA LEU A 93 10.04 -14.23 -14.36
C LEU A 93 10.04 -15.10 -15.62
N GLY A 94 9.64 -14.52 -16.75
CA GLY A 94 9.71 -15.13 -18.08
C GLY A 94 11.11 -15.09 -18.67
N LEU A 95 12.11 -15.61 -17.95
CA LEU A 95 13.51 -15.64 -18.38
C LEU A 95 13.99 -17.08 -18.62
N PRO A 96 14.86 -17.30 -19.62
CA PRO A 96 15.41 -18.62 -19.90
C PRO A 96 16.54 -19.03 -18.94
N GLN A 97 17.18 -18.07 -18.25
CA GLN A 97 18.34 -18.32 -17.39
C GLN A 97 17.92 -18.50 -15.91
N ALA A 98 17.94 -19.74 -15.43
CA ALA A 98 17.48 -20.10 -14.08
C ALA A 98 18.25 -19.40 -12.95
N THR A 99 19.56 -19.21 -13.09
CA THR A 99 20.40 -18.57 -12.04
C THR A 99 20.01 -17.12 -11.78
N THR A 100 19.72 -16.37 -12.84
CA THR A 100 19.31 -14.95 -12.76
C THR A 100 17.91 -14.81 -12.18
N VAL A 101 17.00 -15.73 -12.53
CA VAL A 101 15.65 -15.79 -11.96
C VAL A 101 15.72 -15.98 -10.44
N GLU A 102 16.56 -16.91 -9.98
CA GLU A 102 16.69 -17.16 -8.53
C GLU A 102 17.36 -16.01 -7.79
N LEU A 103 18.33 -15.31 -8.39
CA LEU A 103 18.92 -14.10 -7.80
C LEU A 103 17.87 -12.99 -7.64
N ILE A 104 17.13 -12.66 -8.69
CA ILE A 104 16.10 -11.60 -8.64
C ILE A 104 15.00 -11.99 -7.66
N ARG A 105 14.55 -13.26 -7.69
CA ARG A 105 13.55 -13.76 -6.74
C ARG A 105 14.04 -13.60 -5.30
N ARG A 106 15.28 -13.98 -5.00
CA ARG A 106 15.85 -13.88 -3.65
C ARG A 106 15.84 -12.45 -3.11
N GLU A 107 16.22 -11.47 -3.93
CA GLU A 107 16.26 -10.07 -3.48
C GLU A 107 14.86 -9.44 -3.33
N LEU A 108 13.87 -9.91 -4.10
CA LEU A 108 12.50 -9.36 -4.08
C LEU A 108 11.56 -10.05 -3.08
N LEU A 109 11.81 -11.32 -2.75
CA LEU A 109 10.93 -12.06 -1.85
C LEU A 109 10.92 -11.42 -0.45
N ASP A 110 9.75 -11.45 0.21
CA ASP A 110 9.51 -10.90 1.54
C ASP A 110 9.76 -9.39 1.67
N GLN A 111 9.95 -8.66 0.56
CA GLN A 111 10.10 -7.21 0.60
C GLN A 111 8.73 -6.52 0.75
N PRO A 112 8.53 -5.68 1.78
CA PRO A 112 7.38 -4.80 1.88
C PRO A 112 7.52 -3.67 0.86
N ILE A 113 6.60 -3.63 -0.12
CA ILE A 113 6.76 -2.77 -1.29
C ILE A 113 6.79 -1.27 -0.97
N HIS A 114 6.13 -0.88 0.11
CA HIS A 114 6.07 0.49 0.59
C HIS A 114 7.35 0.95 1.31
N GLU A 115 8.24 0.04 1.71
CA GLU A 115 9.53 0.38 2.32
C GLU A 115 10.67 0.41 1.30
N VAL A 116 10.45 -0.08 0.08
CA VAL A 116 11.48 -0.06 -0.96
C VAL A 116 11.61 1.34 -1.55
N VAL A 117 12.54 2.11 -0.98
CA VAL A 117 12.85 3.49 -1.43
C VAL A 117 13.71 3.49 -2.69
N ASP A 118 14.60 2.51 -2.85
CA ASP A 118 15.56 2.43 -3.96
C ASP A 118 15.69 0.99 -4.48
N TRP A 119 15.02 0.71 -5.59
CA TRP A 119 15.06 -0.58 -6.29
C TRP A 119 16.44 -0.92 -6.84
N ALA A 120 17.27 0.07 -7.19
CA ALA A 120 18.62 -0.17 -7.67
C ALA A 120 19.55 -0.62 -6.55
N LYS A 121 19.38 -0.04 -5.35
CA LYS A 121 20.09 -0.47 -4.15
C LYS A 121 19.68 -1.86 -3.69
N LEU A 122 18.41 -2.22 -3.84
CA LEU A 122 17.93 -3.56 -3.51
C LEU A 122 18.50 -4.61 -4.47
N LEU A 123 18.40 -4.39 -5.78
CA LEU A 123 18.76 -5.39 -6.78
C LEU A 123 20.25 -5.44 -7.13
N GLN A 124 20.99 -4.34 -6.92
CA GLN A 124 22.43 -4.23 -7.15
C GLN A 124 22.91 -4.79 -8.51
N PRO A 125 22.31 -4.37 -9.63
CA PRO A 125 22.59 -4.94 -10.96
C PRO A 125 24.05 -4.75 -11.41
N GLN A 126 24.80 -3.84 -10.80
CA GLN A 126 26.22 -3.63 -11.05
C GLN A 126 27.09 -4.85 -10.69
N GLU A 127 26.61 -5.71 -9.79
CA GLU A 127 27.29 -6.94 -9.37
C GLU A 127 26.97 -8.12 -10.29
N TRP A 128 26.01 -7.94 -11.20
CA TRP A 128 25.62 -8.97 -12.15
C TRP A 128 26.55 -8.94 -13.37
N ASP A 129 26.61 -10.07 -14.08
CA ASP A 129 27.37 -10.14 -15.33
C ASP A 129 26.80 -9.19 -16.41
N ASP A 130 27.57 -8.95 -17.47
CA ASP A 130 27.22 -7.98 -18.51
C ASP A 130 25.94 -8.34 -19.27
N ASP A 131 25.63 -9.64 -19.39
CA ASP A 131 24.42 -10.13 -20.05
C ASP A 131 23.16 -9.81 -19.22
N HIS A 132 23.28 -9.75 -17.89
CA HIS A 132 22.18 -9.48 -16.98
C HIS A 132 22.07 -8.02 -16.52
N ARG A 133 23.13 -7.22 -16.67
CA ARG A 133 23.15 -5.81 -16.24
C ARG A 133 22.11 -4.92 -16.94
N ASN A 134 21.89 -5.15 -18.24
CA ASN A 134 20.89 -4.41 -19.01
C ASN A 134 19.46 -4.79 -18.56
N LEU A 135 19.23 -6.07 -18.32
CA LEU A 135 17.98 -6.57 -17.77
C LEU A 135 17.68 -5.95 -16.39
N GLY A 136 18.66 -5.94 -15.49
CA GLY A 136 18.52 -5.32 -14.17
C GLY A 136 18.13 -3.85 -14.25
N THR A 137 18.79 -3.09 -15.14
CA THR A 137 18.46 -1.68 -15.40
C THR A 137 17.02 -1.49 -15.85
N GLN A 138 16.54 -2.31 -16.79
CA GLN A 138 15.16 -2.23 -17.27
C GLN A 138 14.15 -2.60 -16.19
N LEU A 139 14.47 -3.60 -15.37
CA LEU A 139 13.62 -4.07 -14.27
C LEU A 139 13.45 -2.98 -13.22
N ILE A 140 14.55 -2.34 -12.82
CA ILE A 140 14.55 -1.22 -11.88
C ILE A 140 13.70 -0.08 -12.41
N ALA A 141 13.87 0.30 -13.68
CA ALA A 141 13.11 1.39 -14.28
C ALA A 141 11.60 1.10 -14.25
N TRP A 142 11.20 -0.14 -14.53
CA TRP A 142 9.80 -0.54 -14.44
C TRP A 142 9.29 -0.57 -13.00
N LEU A 143 10.04 -1.15 -12.05
CA LEU A 143 9.66 -1.21 -10.64
C LEU A 143 9.47 0.19 -10.06
N GLN A 144 10.34 1.13 -10.40
CA GLN A 144 10.25 2.51 -9.93
C GLN A 144 9.07 3.29 -10.55
N GLN A 145 8.66 2.91 -11.76
CA GLN A 145 7.44 3.44 -12.38
C GLN A 145 6.17 2.84 -11.76
N ALA A 146 6.17 1.53 -11.52
CA ALA A 146 5.01 0.81 -10.98
C ALA A 146 4.78 1.10 -9.49
N PHE A 147 5.87 1.30 -8.75
CA PHE A 147 5.90 1.52 -7.30
C PHE A 147 6.81 2.71 -6.98
N PRO A 148 6.32 3.94 -7.21
CA PRO A 148 7.08 5.13 -6.88
C PRO A 148 7.29 5.23 -5.37
N ALA A 149 8.45 5.77 -4.97
CA ALA A 149 8.74 6.03 -3.57
C ALA A 149 7.66 6.95 -2.97
N PHE A 150 7.23 6.64 -1.76
CA PHE A 150 6.24 7.44 -1.06
C PHE A 150 6.92 8.65 -0.43
N ASP A 151 6.69 9.85 -0.98
CA ASP A 151 7.13 11.10 -0.36
C ASP A 151 6.29 11.34 0.90
N SER A 152 6.88 11.06 2.06
CA SER A 152 6.33 11.43 3.36
C SER A 152 6.72 12.89 3.64
N SER A 153 5.99 13.82 3.03
CA SER A 153 6.04 15.26 3.35
C SER A 153 5.18 15.58 4.58
#